data_AF-A0A3B0R499-F1
#
_entry.id   AF-A0A3B0R499-F1
#
_cell.length_a   1.000
_cell.length_b   1.000
_cell.length_c   1.000
_cell.angle_alpha   90.00
_cell.angle_beta   90.00
_cell.angle_gamma   90.00
#
_symmetry.space_group_name_H-M   'P 1'
#
loop_
_entity.id
_entity.type
_entity.pdbx_description
1 polymer ?
#
loop_
_entity_poly.entity_id
_entity_poly.type
_entity_poly.pdbx_seq_one_letter_code
_entity_poly.pdbx_strand_id
1 'polypeptide(L)'
;MEDGAIVQIYVRDNNVDQALKALKKKMQREGTFREMKRRNYYEKPSEKRVRQKAEAIRRARKLARKRAVREGLLPGKPVTPRT
;
A
#
# COMPACT_ATOMS: atom_id res chain seq x y z
N MET A 1 4.55 28.07 1.16
CA MET A 1 5.28 26.89 1.64
C MET A 1 4.22 25.83 1.87
N GLU A 2 4.11 24.85 0.98
CA GLU A 2 3.14 23.77 1.16
C GLU A 2 3.75 22.70 2.07
N ASP A 3 3.13 22.49 3.22
CA ASP A 3 3.45 21.41 4.15
C ASP A 3 3.29 20.06 3.44
N GLY A 4 4.41 19.47 3.02
CA GLY A 4 4.43 18.13 2.47
C GLY A 4 3.90 17.15 3.51
N ALA A 5 2.68 16.63 3.30
CA ALA A 5 1.93 15.69 4.14
C ALA A 5 2.77 14.97 5.22
N ILE A 6 2.95 15.61 6.37
CA ILE A 6 3.74 15.07 7.47
C ILE A 6 2.88 14.04 8.20
N VAL A 7 3.35 12.79 8.26
CA VAL A 7 2.63 11.71 8.94
C VAL A 7 2.81 11.84 10.45
N GLN A 8 1.82 12.41 11.14
CA GLN A 8 1.80 12.54 12.60
C GLN A 8 1.19 11.30 13.30
N ILE A 9 1.73 10.95 14.46
CA ILE A 9 1.20 9.95 15.39
C ILE A 9 1.26 10.47 16.83
N TYR A 10 0.18 10.23 17.57
CA TYR A 10 0.08 10.51 18.99
C TYR A 10 0.51 9.28 19.80
N VAL A 11 1.45 9.48 20.72
CA VAL A 11 1.86 8.46 21.69
C VAL A 11 0.97 8.61 22.92
N ARG A 12 0.36 7.51 23.38
CA ARG A 12 -0.38 7.46 24.65
C ARG A 12 0.35 6.54 25.61
N ASP A 13 0.27 6.86 26.90
CA ASP A 13 0.74 5.99 27.99
C ASP A 13 2.23 5.61 27.88
N ASN A 14 3.06 6.53 27.38
CA ASN A 14 4.50 6.34 27.11
C ASN A 14 4.84 5.11 26.24
N ASN A 15 3.88 4.61 25.46
CA ASN A 15 4.08 3.41 24.65
C ASN A 15 4.69 3.73 23.27
N VAL A 16 5.99 4.03 23.28
CA VAL A 16 6.75 4.49 22.10
C VAL A 16 6.85 3.40 21.02
N ASP A 17 7.10 2.15 21.41
CA ASP A 17 7.27 1.05 20.44
C ASP A 17 6.01 0.78 19.61
N GLN A 18 4.84 0.84 20.25
CA GLN A 18 3.58 0.69 19.51
C GLN A 18 3.34 1.87 18.56
N ALA A 19 3.68 3.09 18.98
CA ALA A 19 3.57 4.27 18.13
C ALA A 19 4.48 4.18 16.90
N LEU A 20 5.73 3.72 17.06
CA LEU A 20 6.64 3.48 15.95
C LEU A 20 6.13 2.39 15.00
N LYS A 21 5.56 1.31 15.54
CA LYS A 21 4.96 0.25 14.72
C LYS A 21 3.75 0.76 13.94
N ALA A 22 2.91 1.60 14.56
CA ALA A 22 1.79 2.24 13.91
C ALA A 22 2.25 3.21 12.81
N LEU A 23 3.34 3.95 13.04
CA LEU A 23 3.94 4.87 12.05
C LEU A 23 4.37 4.13 10.80
N LYS A 24 5.18 3.10 10.99
CA LYS A 24 5.64 2.24 9.90
C LYS A 24 4.46 1.68 9.11
N LYS A 25 3.42 1.21 9.79
CA LYS A 25 2.22 0.65 9.14
C LYS A 25 1.42 1.72 8.38
N LYS A 26 1.30 2.94 8.91
CA LYS A 26 0.61 4.06 8.25
C LYS A 26 1.36 4.49 6.99
N MET A 27 2.68 4.70 7.09
CA MET A 27 3.55 5.01 5.95
C MET A 27 3.54 3.92 4.87
N GLN A 28 3.52 2.63 5.27
CA GLN A 28 3.39 1.52 4.32
C GLN A 28 2.06 1.49 3.56
N ARG A 29 0.95 1.90 4.21
CA ARG A 29 -0.37 1.97 3.57
C ARG A 29 -0.44 3.12 2.56
N GLU A 30 0.08 4.28 2.94
CA GLU A 30 0.17 5.46 2.08
C GLU A 30 1.13 5.21 0.91
N GLY A 31 2.04 4.25 1.04
CA GLY A 31 2.95 3.85 -0.02
C GLY A 31 4.16 4.78 -0.16
N THR A 32 4.40 5.64 0.83
CA THR A 32 5.52 6.59 0.88
C THR A 32 6.86 5.88 0.69
N PHE A 33 7.07 4.74 1.35
CA PHE A 33 8.28 3.93 1.14
C PHE A 33 8.45 3.41 -0.29
N ARG A 34 7.34 3.07 -0.97
CA ARG A 34 7.39 2.62 -2.36
C ARG A 34 7.73 3.79 -3.29
N GLU A 35 7.24 4.97 -2.96
CA GLU A 35 7.51 6.18 -3.72
C GLU A 35 8.96 6.66 -3.52
N MET A 36 9.45 6.67 -2.28
CA MET A 36 10.86 6.92 -1.97
C MET A 36 11.77 5.98 -2.78
N LYS A 37 11.53 4.67 -2.74
CA LYS A 37 12.34 3.70 -3.51
C LYS A 37 12.29 3.94 -5.03
N ARG A 38 11.14 4.38 -5.57
CA ARG A 38 10.98 4.68 -7.01
C ARG A 38 11.68 5.97 -7.42
N ARG A 39 11.79 6.95 -6.51
CA ARG A 39 12.40 8.26 -6.78
C ARG A 39 13.92 8.27 -6.61
N ASN A 40 14.52 7.19 -6.07
CA ASN A 40 15.97 7.08 -5.89
C ASN A 40 16.77 7.12 -7.21
N TYR A 41 16.17 6.71 -8.33
CA TYR A 41 16.84 6.65 -9.63
C TYR A 41 15.93 7.24 -10.70
N TYR A 42 16.53 7.83 -11.74
CA TYR A 42 15.79 8.28 -12.90
C TYR A 42 15.20 7.08 -13.65
N GLU A 43 13.89 7.08 -13.82
CA GLU A 43 13.18 6.09 -14.63
C GLU A 43 12.83 6.71 -15.98
N LYS A 44 13.23 6.05 -17.07
CA LYS A 44 12.97 6.56 -18.41
C LYS A 44 11.45 6.67 -18.65
N PRO A 45 10.94 7.71 -19.35
CA PRO A 45 9.51 7.91 -19.53
C PRO A 45 8.81 6.74 -20.27
N SER A 46 9.53 6.00 -21.11
CA SER A 46 9.02 4.78 -21.75
C SER A 46 8.77 3.65 -20.75
N GLU A 47 9.69 3.43 -19.82
CA GLU A 47 9.62 2.37 -18.80
C GLU A 47 8.54 2.70 -17.77
N LYS A 48 8.46 3.98 -17.36
CA LYS A 48 7.38 4.49 -16.51
C LYS A 48 6.00 4.20 -17.09
N ARG A 49 5.81 4.42 -18.41
CA ARG A 49 4.55 4.15 -19.11
C ARG A 49 4.20 2.65 -19.11
N VAL A 50 5.15 1.77 -19.37
CA VAL A 50 4.93 0.31 -19.36
C VAL A 50 4.53 -0.16 -17.96
N ARG A 51 5.25 0.28 -16.93
CA ARG A 51 4.96 -0.06 -15.53
C ARG A 51 3.57 0.43 -15.09
N GLN A 52 3.20 1.66 -15.42
CA GLN A 52 1.89 2.21 -15.10
C GLN A 52 0.76 1.40 -15.75
N LYS A 53 0.90 1.02 -17.03
CA LYS A 53 -0.05 0.16 -17.73
C LYS A 53 -0.19 -1.20 -17.04
N ALA A 54 0.94 -1.85 -16.71
CA ALA A 54 0.92 -3.13 -16.00
C ALA A 54 0.28 -3.03 -14.61
N GLU A 55 0.58 -1.97 -13.85
CA GLU A 55 -0.03 -1.70 -12.53
C GLU A 55 -1.54 -1.45 -12.64
N ALA A 56 -2.01 -0.78 -13.69
CA ALA A 56 -3.44 -0.55 -13.93
C ALA A 56 -4.18 -1.87 -14.23
N ILE A 57 -3.65 -2.70 -15.12
CA ILE A 57 -4.21 -4.03 -15.43
C ILE A 57 -4.26 -4.91 -14.19
N ARG A 58 -3.18 -4.94 -13.40
CA ARG A 58 -3.12 -5.69 -12.13
C ARG A 58 -4.17 -5.20 -11.14
N ARG A 59 -4.37 -3.88 -11.02
CA ARG A 59 -5.41 -3.30 -10.14
C ARG A 59 -6.80 -3.67 -10.60
N ALA A 60 -7.09 -3.58 -11.90
CA ALA A 60 -8.39 -3.95 -12.47
C ALA A 60 -8.72 -5.43 -12.22
N ARG A 61 -7.77 -6.35 -12.51
CA ARG A 61 -7.93 -7.79 -12.23
C ARG A 61 -8.17 -8.08 -10.74
N LYS A 62 -7.46 -7.38 -9.85
CA LYS A 62 -7.66 -7.51 -8.40
C LYS A 62 -9.05 -7.02 -7.97
N LEU A 63 -9.55 -5.93 -8.55
CA LEU A 63 -10.88 -5.40 -8.25
C LEU A 63 -11.98 -6.36 -8.72
N ALA A 64 -11.87 -6.86 -9.96
CA ALA A 64 -12.80 -7.84 -10.51
C ALA A 64 -12.85 -9.12 -9.66
N ARG A 65 -11.68 -9.67 -9.28
CA ARG A 65 -11.61 -10.83 -8.37
C ARG A 65 -12.28 -10.55 -7.03
N LYS A 66 -12.08 -9.36 -6.43
CA LYS A 66 -12.72 -8.98 -5.17
C LYS A 66 -14.24 -8.87 -5.28
N ARG A 67 -14.75 -8.37 -6.41
CA ARG A 67 -16.20 -8.32 -6.69
C ARG A 67 -16.78 -9.72 -6.81
N ALA A 68 -16.18 -10.58 -7.63
CA ALA A 68 -16.61 -11.96 -7.80
C ALA A 68 -16.60 -12.78 -6.50
N VAL A 69 -15.62 -12.56 -5.60
CA VAL A 69 -15.63 -13.18 -4.27
C VAL A 69 -16.77 -12.65 -3.38
N ARG A 70 -17.09 -11.35 -3.46
CA ARG A 70 -18.21 -10.76 -2.71
C ARG A 70 -19.56 -11.28 -3.20
N GLU A 71 -19.69 -11.44 -4.51
CA GLU A 71 -20.89 -11.95 -5.19
C GLU A 71 -21.00 -13.48 -5.11
N GLY A 72 -20.08 -14.16 -4.41
CA GLY A 72 -20.14 -15.62 -4.17
C GLY A 72 -19.73 -16.49 -5.37
N LEU A 73 -19.30 -15.89 -6.48
CA LEU A 73 -18.93 -16.58 -7.71
C LEU A 73 -17.54 -17.25 -7.63
N LEU A 74 -16.71 -16.88 -6.64
CA LEU A 74 -15.39 -17.47 -6.40
C LEU A 74 -15.22 -17.82 -4.92
N PRO A 75 -14.59 -18.96 -4.59
CA PRO A 75 -14.29 -19.30 -3.21
C PRO A 75 -13.33 -18.28 -2.60
N GLY A 76 -13.65 -17.85 -1.37
CA GLY A 76 -12.79 -17.01 -0.56
C GLY A 76 -11.43 -17.66 -0.31
N LYS A 77 -10.40 -16.86 -0.03
CA LYS A 77 -9.11 -17.41 0.39
C LYS A 77 -9.29 -18.13 1.74
N PRO A 78 -8.74 -19.34 1.92
CA PRO A 78 -8.83 -20.04 3.19
C PRO A 78 -8.16 -19.20 4.30
N VAL A 79 -8.83 -19.09 5.44
CA VAL A 79 -8.26 -18.44 6.62
C VAL A 79 -7.29 -19.44 7.25
N THR A 80 -6.00 -19.14 7.18
CA THR A 80 -5.00 -19.91 7.92
C THR A 80 -5.18 -19.62 9.42
N PRO A 81 -5.32 -20.64 10.29
CA PRO A 81 -5.39 -20.41 11.73
C PRO A 81 -4.09 -19.75 12.18
N ARG A 82 -4.21 -18.67 12.98
CA ARG A 82 -3.06 -18.04 13.63
C ARG A 82 -2.75 -18.88 14.87
N THR A 83 -1.70 -19.70 14.79
CA THR A 83 -0.98 -20.21 15.96
C THR A 83 -0.31 -19.07 16.70
#